data_AF-A0A6G2DGK1-F1
#
_entry.id   AF-A0A6G2DGK1-F1
#
_cell.length_a   1.000
_cell.length_b   1.000
_cell.length_c   1.000
_cell.angle_alpha   90.00
_cell.angle_beta   90.00
_cell.angle_gamma   90.00
#
_symmetry.space_group_name_H-M   'P 1'
#
loop_
_entity.id
_entity.type
_entity.pdbx_description
1 polymer ?
#
loop_
_entity_poly.entity_id
_entity_poly.type
_entity_poly.pdbx_seq_one_letter_code
_entity_poly.pdbx_strand_id
1 'polypeptide(L)' 'TEVQARRCLDYLDGACHVLAGNLKKVASTMYLLTPVNVIVNVEDIRLPDEDQQGEFGFDMKRNRVR' A
#
# COMPACT_ATOMS: atom_id res chain seq x y z
N THR A 1 15.63 -4.94 8.32
CA THR A 1 14.20 -4.89 7.97
C THR A 1 13.82 -3.55 7.32
N GLU A 2 14.32 -2.41 7.80
CA GLU A 2 14.07 -1.08 7.21
C GLU A 2 14.49 -0.91 5.73
N VAL A 3 15.59 -1.54 5.31
CA VAL A 3 16.09 -1.52 3.92
C VAL A 3 15.08 -2.12 2.94
N GLN A 4 14.33 -3.15 3.33
CA GLN A 4 13.32 -3.76 2.46
C GLN A 4 12.12 -2.83 2.28
N ALA A 5 11.68 -2.19 3.37
CA ALA A 5 10.61 -1.19 3.31
C ALA A 5 11.00 -0.02 2.39
N ARG A 6 12.25 0.44 2.43
CA ARG A 6 12.74 1.50 1.55
C ARG A 6 12.66 1.11 0.07
N ARG A 7 13.11 -0.09 -0.28
CA ARG A 7 13.04 -0.60 -1.66
C ARG A 7 11.61 -0.73 -2.17
N CYS A 8 10.67 -1.11 -1.30
CA CYS A 8 9.24 -1.14 -1.65
C CYS A 8 8.70 0.26 -1.95
N LEU A 9 9.10 1.27 -1.17
CA LEU A 9 8.73 2.66 -1.43
C LEU A 9 9.33 3.19 -2.73
N ASP A 10 10.60 2.90 -3.00
CA ASP A 10 11.26 3.31 -4.24
C ASP A 10 10.57 2.68 -5.48
N TYR A 11 10.10 1.43 -5.37
CA TYR A 11 9.32 0.78 -6.44
C TYR A 11 7.94 1.42 -6.64
N LEU A 12 7.23 1.70 -5.54
CA LEU A 12 5.92 2.35 -5.59
C LEU A 12 6.02 3.78 -6.13
N ASP A 13 7.10 4.49 -5.83
CA ASP A 13 7.40 5.82 -6.36
C ASP A 13 7.60 5.79 -7.89
N GLY A 14 8.37 4.80 -8.38
CA GLY A 14 8.49 4.56 -9.82
C GLY A 14 7.15 4.25 -10.50
N ALA A 15 6.31 3.43 -9.87
CA ALA A 15 4.96 3.12 -10.36
C ALA A 15 4.04 4.36 -10.35
N CYS A 16 4.15 5.19 -9.31
CA CYS A 16 3.42 6.44 -9.17
C CYS A 16 3.73 7.39 -10.34
N HIS A 17 5.01 7.50 -10.70
CA HIS A 17 5.45 8.33 -11.82
C HIS A 17 4.84 7.87 -13.15
N VAL A 18 4.86 6.56 -13.43
CA VAL A 18 4.31 6.00 -14.68
C VAL A 18 2.79 6.17 -14.77
N LEU A 19 2.09 6.09 -13.64
CA LEU A 19 0.62 6.21 -13.58
C LEU A 19 0.12 7.66 -13.50
N ALA A 20 1.04 8.64 -13.50
CA ALA A 20 0.75 10.05 -13.17
C ALA A 20 -0.10 10.17 -11.89
N GLY A 21 0.16 9.28 -10.94
CA GLY A 21 -0.60 9.10 -9.73
C GLY A 21 -0.07 9.92 -8.54
N ASN A 22 -0.57 9.60 -7.36
CA ASN A 22 -0.08 10.14 -6.09
C ASN A 22 0.15 9.03 -5.06
N LEU A 23 1.32 9.03 -4.43
CA LEU A 23 1.67 8.17 -3.30
C LEU A 23 1.59 8.98 -2.00
N LYS A 24 0.67 8.61 -1.10
CA LYS A 24 0.40 9.34 0.15
C LYS A 24 0.60 8.45 1.37
N LYS A 25 1.31 8.93 2.39
CA LYS A 25 1.40 8.25 3.69
C LYS A 25 0.08 8.41 4.44
N VAL A 26 -0.56 7.30 4.81
CA VAL A 26 -1.86 7.29 5.51
C VAL A 26 -1.76 6.76 6.94
N ALA A 27 -0.67 6.06 7.31
CA ALA A 27 -0.39 5.60 8.67
C ALA A 27 1.13 5.50 8.93
N SER A 28 1.53 5.10 10.14
CA SER A 28 2.94 4.87 10.51
C SER A 28 3.65 3.90 9.56
N THR A 29 2.96 2.83 9.13
CA THR A 29 3.50 1.76 8.28
C THR A 29 2.75 1.59 6.96
N MET A 30 1.83 2.50 6.61
CA MET A 30 0.95 2.36 5.45
C MET A 30 1.06 3.56 4.50
N TYR A 31 1.16 3.24 3.21
CA TYR A 31 1.18 4.19 2.10
C TYR A 31 0.10 3.79 1.10
N LEU A 32 -0.58 4.79 0.53
CA LEU A 32 -1.64 4.63 -0.45
C LEU A 32 -1.17 5.20 -1.79
N LEU A 33 -1.13 4.35 -2.82
CA LEU A 33 -0.91 4.77 -4.20
C LEU A 33 -2.25 4.94 -4.90
N THR A 34 -2.46 6.11 -5.49
CA THR A 34 -3.66 6.45 -6.27
C THR A 34 -3.25 6.75 -7.72
N PRO A 35 -3.95 6.26 -8.74
CA PRO A 35 -3.67 6.63 -10.13
C PRO A 35 -4.19 8.05 -10.43
N VAL A 36 -3.83 8.59 -11.60
CA VAL A 36 -4.31 9.90 -12.05
C VAL A 36 -5.85 9.97 -12.02
N ASN A 37 -6.39 11.14 -11.66
CA ASN A 37 -7.83 11.42 -11.58
C ASN A 37 -8.62 10.62 -10.53
N VAL A 38 -7.96 9.98 -9.57
CA VAL A 38 -8.62 9.36 -8.41
C VAL A 38 -8.45 10.26 -7.19
N ILE A 39 -9.59 10.69 -6.63
CA ILE A 39 -9.63 11.47 -5.39
C ILE A 39 -10.00 10.51 -4.26
N VAL A 40 -9.18 10.49 -3.21
CA VAL A 40 -9.44 9.70 -2.01
C VAL A 40 -9.57 10.62 -0.82
N ASN A 41 -10.69 10.53 -0.12
CA ASN A 41 -10.89 11.20 1.16
C ASN A 41 -10.11 10.45 2.24
N VAL A 42 -8.96 11.01 2.65
CA VAL A 42 -8.10 10.39 3.67
C VAL A 42 -8.78 10.28 5.03
N GLU A 43 -9.75 11.16 5.32
CA GLU A 43 -10.53 11.18 6.57
C GLU A 43 -11.50 9.99 6.67
N ASP A 44 -11.93 9.44 5.52
CA ASP A 44 -12.79 8.25 5.45
C ASP A 44 -11.98 6.95 5.50
N ILE A 45 -10.65 7.01 5.37
CA ILE A 45 -9.76 5.87 5.59
C ILE A 45 -9.65 5.66 7.10
N ARG A 46 -10.74 5.21 7.72
CA ARG A 46 -10.74 4.68 9.07
C ARG A 46 -9.95 3.39 9.06
N LEU A 47 -8.67 3.50 9.34
CA LEU A 47 -7.84 2.36 9.66
C LEU A 47 -8.44 1.72 10.92
N PRO A 48 -8.74 0.41 10.94
CA PRO A 48 -9.07 -0.25 12.19
C PRO A 48 -7.90 0.02 13.14
N ASP A 49 -8.23 0.50 14.35
CA ASP A 49 -7.25 0.76 15.40
C ASP A 49 -6.26 -0.42 15.52
N GLU A 50 -5.02 -0.12 15.92
CA GLU A 50 -3.82 -0.99 15.92
C GLU A 50 -3.95 -2.32 16.69
N ASP A 51 -5.15 -2.67 17.16
CA ASP A 51 -5.45 -3.84 17.98
C ASP A 51 -6.04 -5.02 17.20
N GLN A 52 -6.27 -4.88 15.89
CA GLN A 52 -6.66 -6.02 15.06
C GLN A 52 -5.40 -6.78 14.60
N GLN A 53 -4.94 -7.70 15.46
CA GLN A 53 -4.12 -8.87 15.09
C GLN A 53 -4.87 -9.79 14.11
N GLY A 54 -5.43 -9.23 13.05
CA GLY A 54 -6.03 -9.96 11.96
C GLY A 54 -4.91 -10.63 11.20
N GLU A 55 -4.86 -11.95 11.29
CA GLU A 55 -4.08 -12.83 10.44
C GLU A 55 -4.19 -12.31 8.99
N PHE A 56 -3.14 -11.64 8.49
CA PHE A 56 -3.12 -11.13 7.12
C PHE A 56 -2.98 -12.33 6.17
N GLY A 57 -4.08 -13.04 5.97
CA GLY A 57 -4.26 -14.02 4.92
C GLY A 57 -4.30 -13.30 3.58
N PHE A 58 -3.12 -12.90 3.09
CA PHE A 58 -2.94 -12.56 1.68
C PHE A 58 -3.23 -13.83 0.86
N ASP A 59 -4.50 -14.15 0.64
CA ASP A 59 -4.93 -15.18 -0.32
C ASP A 59 -4.73 -14.64 -1.74
N MET A 60 -3.50 -14.24 -2.07
CA MET A 60 -3.00 -14.43 -3.42
C MET A 60 -2.73 -15.92 -3.53
N LYS A 61 -3.75 -16.67 -3.92
CA LYS A 61 -3.63 -18.09 -4.27
C LYS A 61 -2.43 -18.25 -5.20
N ARG A 62 -1.27 -18.65 -4.64
CA ARG A 62 -0.14 -19.13 -5.41
C ARG A 62 -0.59 -20.45 -6.00
N ASN A 63 -1.11 -20.41 -7.21
CA ASN A 63 -1.25 -21.59 -8.02
C ASN A 63 0.17 -22.12 -8.28
N ARG A 64 0.69 -22.95 -7.35
CA ARG A 64 1.87 -23.76 -7.59
C ARG A 64 1.47 -24.81 -8.61
N VAL A 65 1.66 -24.49 -9.88
CA VAL A 65 1.75 -25.51 -10.93
C VAL A 65 2.88 -26.47 -10.56
N ARG A 66 2.53 -27.75 -10.48
CA ARG A 66 3.42 -28.87 -10.15
C ARG A 66 4.47 -29.09 -11.22
#